data_AF-A0A950XUK5-F1
#
_entry.id   AF-A0A950XUK5-F1
#
_cell.length_a   1.000
_cell.length_b   1.000
_cell.length_c   1.000
_cell.angle_alpha   90.00
_cell.angle_beta   90.00
_cell.angle_gamma   90.00
#
_symmetry.space_group_name_H-M   'P 1'
#
loop_
_entity.id
_entity.type
_entity.pdbx_description
1 polymer ?
#
loop_
_entity_poly.entity_id
_entity_poly.type
_entity_poly.pdbx_seq_one_letter_code
_entity_poly.pdbx_strand_id
1 'polypeptide(L)' 'MTGRSPASGARIAGLDLSQRMLNMAREHAATARVSVEHLPGEMREFHLGRQFGLIFIGRN' A
#
# COMPACT_ATOMS: atom_id res chain seq x y z
N MET A 1 8.04 14.97 -23.61
CA MET A 1 7.45 13.86 -22.81
C MET A 1 8.25 13.68 -21.54
N THR A 2 7.82 14.26 -20.42
CA THR A 2 8.48 14.06 -19.11
C THR A 2 7.72 12.97 -18.34
N GLY A 3 8.08 11.71 -18.59
CA GLY A 3 7.58 10.58 -17.81
C GLY A 3 8.29 10.52 -16.46
N ARG A 4 7.65 11.03 -15.41
CA ARG A 4 8.11 10.83 -14.02
C ARG A 4 7.91 9.36 -13.68
N SER A 5 9.00 8.60 -13.60
CA SER A 5 9.00 7.22 -13.11
C SER A 5 8.42 7.18 -11.68
N PRO A 6 7.56 6.22 -11.30
CA PRO A 6 7.05 6.15 -9.94
C PRO A 6 8.19 5.84 -8.96
N ALA A 7 8.52 6.85 -8.15
CA ALA A 7 8.93 6.74 -6.75
C ALA A 7 9.77 5.51 -6.35
N SER A 8 11.00 5.38 -6.84
CA SER A 8 11.97 4.36 -6.40
C SER A 8 12.50 4.53 -4.96
N GLY A 9 11.77 5.20 -4.07
CA GLY A 9 12.16 5.41 -2.67
C GLY A 9 11.03 5.71 -1.69
N ALA A 10 9.77 5.76 -2.13
CA ALA A 10 8.66 5.95 -1.20
C ALA A 10 8.39 4.65 -0.44
N ARG A 11 8.38 4.71 0.90
CA ARG A 11 7.90 3.60 1.73
C ARG A 11 6.38 3.61 1.71
N ILE A 12 5.78 2.58 1.13
CA ILE A 12 4.34 2.44 0.97
C ILE A 12 3.86 1.31 1.88
N ALA A 13 2.71 1.51 2.52
CA ALA A 13 1.99 0.44 3.21
C ALA A 13 0.56 0.33 2.67
N GLY A 14 0.08 -0.90 2.54
CA GLY A 14 -1.31 -1.23 2.23
C GLY A 14 -1.96 -1.91 3.43
N LEU A 15 -3.12 -1.42 3.85
CA LEU A 15 -3.93 -1.96 4.94
C LEU A 15 -5.22 -2.56 4.36
N ASP A 16 -5.50 -3.81 4.67
CA ASP A 16 -6.77 -4.45 4.32
C ASP A 16 -7.11 -5.55 5.34
N LEU A 17 -8.40 -5.75 5.61
CA LEU A 17 -8.89 -6.83 6.47
C LEU A 17 -8.93 -8.18 5.73
N SER A 18 -9.08 -8.14 4.40
CA SER A 18 -9.17 -9.31 3.54
C SER A 18 -7.79 -9.86 3.20
N GLN A 19 -7.48 -11.05 3.72
CA GLN A 19 -6.25 -11.77 3.37
C GLN A 19 -6.14 -12.03 1.86
N ARG A 20 -7.27 -12.25 1.18
CA ARG A 20 -7.29 -12.43 -0.28
C ARG A 20 -6.80 -11.17 -1.01
N MET A 21 -7.28 -10.00 -0.59
CA MET A 21 -6.85 -8.72 -1.19
C MET A 21 -5.36 -8.47 -0.95
N LEU A 22 -4.86 -8.75 0.26
CA LEU A 22 -3.44 -8.64 0.58
C LEU A 22 -2.59 -9.57 -0.29
N ASN A 23 -3.04 -10.80 -0.56
CA ASN A 23 -2.31 -11.71 -1.45
C ASN A 23 -2.25 -11.17 -2.88
N MET A 24 -3.37 -10.70 -3.42
CA MET A 24 -3.41 -10.08 -4.76
C MET A 24 -2.51 -8.83 -4.84
N ALA A 25 -2.53 -7.98 -3.81
CA ALA A 25 -1.68 -6.80 -3.73
C ALA A 25 -0.18 -7.19 -3.71
N ARG A 26 0.20 -8.25 -2.99
CA ARG A 26 1.57 -8.78 -2.97
C ARG A 26 2.02 -9.24 -4.37
N GLU A 27 1.17 -9.99 -5.07
CA GLU A 27 1.47 -10.48 -6.42
C GLU A 27 1.66 -9.33 -7.41
N HIS A 28 0.81 -8.30 -7.35
CA HIS A 28 0.95 -7.10 -8.17
C HIS A 28 2.22 -6.31 -7.82
N ALA A 29 2.52 -6.14 -6.53
CA ALA A 29 3.73 -5.43 -6.09
C ALA A 29 5.00 -6.15 -6.56
N ALA A 30 5.04 -7.48 -6.47
CA ALA A 30 6.14 -8.30 -6.97
C ALA A 30 6.32 -8.15 -8.49
N THR A 31 5.22 -8.19 -9.25
CA THR A 31 5.22 -8.01 -10.71
C THR A 31 5.72 -6.63 -11.11
N ALA A 32 5.30 -5.58 -10.39
CA ALA A 32 5.73 -4.20 -10.63
C ALA A 32 7.11 -3.87 -10.04
N ARG A 33 7.76 -4.82 -9.33
CA ARG A 33 9.04 -4.63 -8.63
C ARG A 33 9.03 -3.43 -7.67
N VAL A 34 7.92 -3.24 -6.96
CA VAL A 34 7.78 -2.20 -5.94
C VAL A 34 7.69 -2.83 -4.55
N SER A 35 8.26 -2.15 -3.55
CA SER A 35 8.19 -2.60 -2.17
C SER A 35 6.98 -1.96 -1.47
N VAL A 36 6.07 -2.80 -1.00
CA VAL A 36 4.88 -2.39 -0.22
C VAL A 36 4.83 -3.25 1.04
N GLU A 37 4.71 -2.59 2.19
CA GLU A 37 4.40 -3.25 3.45
C GLU A 37 2.91 -3.62 3.47
N HIS A 38 2.60 -4.90 3.68
CA HIS A 38 1.22 -5.39 3.66
C HIS A 38 0.75 -5.65 5.09
N LEU A 39 -0.14 -4.79 5.58
CA LEU A 39 -0.63 -4.79 6.94
C LEU A 39 -2.03 -5.40 6.97
N PRO A 40 -2.23 -6.55 7.61
CA PRO A 40 -3.57 -7.03 7.92
C PRO A 40 -4.17 -6.19 9.04
N GLY A 41 -5.39 -5.68 8.84
CA GLY A 41 -6.08 -4.93 9.88
C GLY A 41 -7.36 -4.24 9.42
N GLU A 42 -8.19 -3.88 10.38
CA GLU A 42 -9.41 -3.11 10.17
C GLU A 42 -9.09 -1.61 10.24
N MET A 43 -9.57 -0.82 9.27
CA MET A 43 -9.17 0.58 9.09
C MET A 43 -9.63 1.51 10.22
N ARG A 44 -10.79 1.25 10.82
CA ARG A 44 -11.36 2.08 11.90
C ARG A 44 -10.62 1.88 13.22
N GLU A 45 -10.01 0.72 13.42
CA GLU A 45 -9.24 0.38 14.63
C GLU A 45 -7.72 0.47 14.44
N PHE A 46 -7.26 0.72 13.21
CA PHE A 46 -5.84 0.76 12.89
C PHE A 46 -5.14 1.97 13.49
N HIS A 47 -4.11 1.71 14.30
CA HIS A 47 -3.25 2.74 14.87
C HIS A 47 -2.07 2.99 13.94
N LEU A 48 -1.95 4.22 13.42
CA LEU A 48 -0.93 4.55 12.42
C LEU A 48 0.51 4.26 12.87
N GLY A 49 0.83 4.46 14.15
CA GLY A 49 2.15 4.18 14.75
C GLY A 49 3.33 4.99 14.18
N ARG A 50 3.15 5.67 13.06
CA ARG A 50 4.09 6.53 12.34
C ARG A 50 3.34 7.56 11.50
N GLN A 51 4.04 8.57 11.01
CA GLN A 51 3.47 9.60 10.14
C GLN A 51 3.51 9.16 8.67
N PHE A 52 2.44 9.48 7.95
CA PHE A 52 2.32 9.27 6.51
C PHE A 52 2.18 10.62 5.82
N GLY A 53 2.98 10.88 4.78
CA GLY A 53 2.89 12.11 4.00
C GLY A 53 1.64 12.16 3.10
N LEU A 54 1.03 11.01 2.83
CA LEU A 54 -0.22 10.86 2.10
C LEU A 54 -0.95 9.62 2.61
N ILE A 55 -2.25 9.76 2.86
CA ILE A 55 -3.17 8.66 3.12
C ILE A 55 -4.26 8.75 2.06
N PHE A 56 -4.51 7.66 1.34
CA PHE A 56 -5.63 7.54 0.43
C PHE A 56 -6.51 6.37 0.86
N ILE A 57 -7.83 6.57 0.77
CA ILE A 57 -8.83 5.55 1.07
C ILE A 57 -9.61 5.33 -0.23
N GLY A 58 -9.39 4.18 -0.86
CA GLY A 58 -10.15 3.79 -2.03
C GLY A 58 -11.61 3.57 -1.66
N ARG A 59 -12.53 4.09 -2.48
CA ARG A 59 -13.96 3.75 -2.43
C ARG A 59 -14.39 3.25 -3.81
N ASN A 60 -15.40 2.39 -3.82
CA ASN A 60 -16.10 2.00 -5.04
C ASN A 60 -16.99 3.14 -5.54
#